data_AF-A0A7Y4X406-F1
#
_entry.id   AF-A0A7Y4X406-F1
#
_cell.length_a   1.000
_cell.length_b   1.000
_cell.length_c   1.000
_cell.angle_alpha   90.00
_cell.angle_beta   90.00
_cell.angle_gamma   90.00
#
_symmetry.space_group_name_H-M   'P 1'
#
loop_
_entity.id
_entity.type
_entity.pdbx_description
1 polymer ?
#
loop_
_entity_poly.entity_id
_entity_poly.type
_entity_poly.pdbx_seq_one_letter_code
_entity_poly.pdbx_strand_id
1 'polypeptide(L)'
;MNEQTPATIRRPRSDDRPLWDVYWGAYGYFAVHIAHGVGVFTLLANGPQTLDEVCQALGLKRRAAEAVLAVCVSHGLLAFNTSRYALTTVAEDYLLPTSPTYFGSQFDWNLAHPEIITLDRIQRAVLTDQPQAFPGGKPIFSTLEEEMAMAKQFTHAMHSSSMGPATAWPEKIDLSGHHVLLDVGGGSGAHAIGALWQWPHLRGSVLDRLPVCEVAQEYATKYRLTDRLGTHAADMWKEPYPAADLHFYGMIFHDWPAEQCRFLARKSFESLPTGGRIIVHEMLFNHDRTGPFGVAAFNMVMLTYLDGEQYSGREIAGFFSEAGFTDIEVKPTFGYWSIVAGRKP
;
A
#
# COMPACT_ATOMS: atom_id res chain seq x y z
N MET A 1 4.55 52.35 -29.67
CA MET A 1 3.27 52.17 -28.94
C MET A 1 2.65 50.89 -29.47
N ASN A 2 2.80 49.77 -28.79
CA ASN A 2 2.07 48.54 -29.14
C ASN A 2 0.77 48.58 -28.34
N GLU A 3 -0.33 48.97 -28.98
CA GLU A 3 -1.67 48.85 -28.42
C GLU A 3 -2.00 47.36 -28.30
N GLN A 4 -1.87 46.80 -27.10
CA GLN A 4 -2.38 45.46 -26.80
C GLN A 4 -3.90 45.52 -26.89
N THR A 5 -4.47 44.77 -27.84
CA THR A 5 -5.92 44.59 -27.98
C THR A 5 -6.51 44.09 -26.66
N PRO A 6 -7.63 44.64 -26.17
CA PRO A 6 -8.19 44.22 -24.88
C PRO A 6 -8.54 42.72 -24.91
N ALA A 7 -7.99 41.97 -23.96
CA ALA A 7 -8.28 40.54 -23.83
C ALA A 7 -9.78 40.34 -23.60
N THR A 8 -10.43 39.53 -24.45
CA THR A 8 -11.86 39.26 -24.31
C THR A 8 -12.09 38.24 -23.19
N ILE A 9 -12.70 38.66 -22.09
CA ILE A 9 -13.05 37.77 -20.97
C ILE A 9 -14.25 36.91 -21.37
N ARG A 10 -14.13 35.58 -21.26
CA ARG A 10 -15.21 34.61 -21.53
C ARG A 10 -15.39 33.67 -20.34
N ARG A 11 -16.64 33.30 -20.05
CA ARG A 11 -16.94 32.27 -19.04
C ARG A 11 -16.34 30.92 -19.48
N PRO A 12 -15.67 30.17 -18.59
CA PRO A 12 -15.20 28.82 -18.88
C PRO A 12 -16.34 27.87 -19.29
N ARG A 13 -16.02 26.87 -20.13
CA ARG A 13 -16.98 25.84 -20.58
C ARG A 13 -17.26 24.76 -19.54
N SER A 14 -16.37 24.63 -18.55
CA SER A 14 -16.46 23.67 -17.45
C SER A 14 -16.23 24.40 -16.14
N ASP A 15 -16.70 23.82 -15.03
CA ASP A 15 -16.31 24.31 -13.72
C ASP A 15 -14.88 23.92 -13.35
N ASP A 16 -14.33 24.59 -12.35
CA ASP A 16 -12.95 24.49 -11.89
C ASP A 16 -12.79 23.59 -10.65
N ARG A 17 -13.86 22.88 -10.22
CA ARG A 17 -13.80 22.01 -9.03
C ARG A 17 -12.67 20.98 -9.09
N PRO A 18 -12.37 20.31 -10.22
CA PRO A 18 -11.26 19.36 -10.25
C PRO A 18 -9.90 19.99 -9.92
N LEU A 19 -9.68 21.27 -10.26
CA LEU A 19 -8.46 21.99 -9.90
C LEU A 19 -8.42 22.31 -8.41
N TRP A 20 -9.57 22.70 -7.85
CA TRP A 20 -9.71 22.96 -6.43
C TRP A 20 -9.57 21.69 -5.58
N ASP A 21 -10.08 20.54 -6.05
CA ASP A 21 -9.93 19.26 -5.35
C ASP A 21 -8.45 18.85 -5.27
N VAL A 22 -7.67 19.08 -6.33
CA VAL A 22 -6.21 18.86 -6.31
C VAL A 22 -5.52 19.83 -5.34
N TYR A 23 -5.85 21.13 -5.43
CA TYR A 23 -5.19 22.16 -4.63
C TYR A 23 -5.51 22.02 -3.13
N TRP A 24 -6.78 21.84 -2.78
CA TRP A 24 -7.23 21.69 -1.39
C TRP A 24 -6.98 20.29 -0.84
N GLY A 25 -6.90 19.27 -1.69
CA GLY A 25 -6.56 17.90 -1.30
C GLY A 25 -5.24 17.81 -0.53
N ALA A 26 -4.25 18.65 -0.85
CA ALA A 26 -3.00 18.75 -0.10
C ALA A 26 -3.22 19.16 1.37
N TYR A 27 -4.12 20.12 1.62
CA TYR A 27 -4.47 20.54 2.97
C TYR A 27 -5.36 19.51 3.68
N GLY A 28 -6.23 18.83 2.94
CA GLY A 28 -7.02 17.69 3.43
C GLY A 28 -6.11 16.58 3.96
N TYR A 29 -5.07 16.22 3.20
CA TYR A 29 -4.04 15.27 3.61
C TYR A 29 -3.39 15.65 4.94
N PHE A 30 -2.93 16.91 5.10
CA PHE A 30 -2.31 17.36 6.35
C PHE A 30 -3.29 17.35 7.53
N ALA A 31 -4.53 17.78 7.33
CA ALA A 31 -5.53 17.80 8.39
C ALA A 31 -5.88 16.40 8.90
N VAL A 32 -5.94 15.38 8.03
CA VAL A 32 -6.15 13.98 8.45
C VAL A 32 -4.95 13.45 9.24
N HIS A 33 -3.72 13.75 8.84
CA HIS A 33 -2.52 13.37 9.61
C HIS A 33 -2.49 14.05 10.99
N ILE A 34 -2.90 15.31 11.07
CA ILE A 34 -3.03 16.03 12.35
C ILE A 34 -4.12 15.39 13.21
N ALA A 35 -5.29 15.05 12.64
CA ALA A 35 -6.37 14.38 13.36
C ALA A 35 -5.91 13.04 13.97
N HIS A 36 -5.13 12.27 13.20
CA HIS A 36 -4.46 11.05 13.66
C HIS A 36 -3.49 11.35 14.82
N GLY A 37 -2.54 12.26 14.61
CA GLY A 37 -1.48 12.56 15.59
C GLY A 37 -1.98 13.15 16.91
N VAL A 38 -3.08 13.91 16.90
CA VAL A 38 -3.71 14.44 18.12
C VAL A 38 -4.73 13.48 18.74
N GLY A 39 -4.99 12.31 18.15
CA GLY A 39 -5.81 11.26 18.73
C GLY A 39 -7.33 11.44 18.55
N VAL A 40 -7.79 12.13 17.50
CA VAL A 40 -9.23 12.33 17.21
C VAL A 40 -9.94 10.98 17.10
N PHE A 41 -9.39 10.04 16.33
CA PHE A 41 -10.04 8.76 16.05
C PHE A 41 -10.13 7.88 17.31
N THR A 42 -9.05 7.79 18.08
CA THR A 42 -9.01 7.08 19.37
C THR A 42 -9.97 7.66 20.39
N LEU A 43 -10.12 8.99 20.46
CA LEU A 43 -11.10 9.62 21.34
C LEU A 43 -12.52 9.19 20.96
N LEU A 44 -12.88 9.30 19.68
CA LEU A 44 -14.22 9.03 19.16
C LEU A 44 -14.56 7.53 19.15
N ALA A 45 -13.57 6.64 19.30
CA ALA A 45 -13.80 5.20 19.53
C ALA A 45 -14.60 4.92 20.82
N ASN A 46 -14.57 5.85 21.78
CA ASN A 46 -15.34 5.75 23.02
C ASN A 46 -16.79 6.25 22.88
N GLY A 47 -17.22 6.58 21.66
CA GLY A 47 -18.56 7.02 21.32
C GLY A 47 -18.64 8.49 20.88
N PRO A 48 -19.81 8.91 20.32
CA PRO A 48 -19.95 10.22 19.68
C PRO A 48 -19.76 11.41 20.63
N GLN A 49 -18.93 12.39 20.25
CA GLN A 49 -18.59 13.56 21.07
C GLN A 49 -19.08 14.86 20.43
N THR A 50 -19.46 15.84 21.24
CA THR A 50 -19.66 17.23 20.84
C THR A 50 -18.31 17.91 20.58
N LEU A 51 -18.34 19.05 19.90
CA LEU A 51 -17.14 19.87 19.69
C LEU A 51 -16.45 20.26 21.00
N ASP A 52 -17.21 20.66 22.03
CA ASP A 52 -16.65 21.09 23.31
C ASP A 52 -15.96 19.93 24.05
N GLU A 53 -16.56 18.74 24.01
CA GLU A 53 -15.95 17.52 24.57
C GLU A 53 -14.65 17.17 23.84
N VAL A 54 -14.60 17.28 22.50
CA VAL A 54 -13.36 17.06 21.72
C VAL A 54 -12.30 18.12 22.07
N CYS A 55 -12.67 19.39 22.14
CA CYS A 55 -11.76 20.47 22.53
C CYS A 55 -11.16 20.24 23.93
N GLN A 56 -12.00 19.85 24.89
CA GLN A 56 -11.57 19.59 26.27
C GLN A 56 -10.64 18.37 26.35
N ALA A 57 -11.01 17.25 25.71
CA ALA A 57 -10.26 16.01 25.79
C ALA A 57 -8.89 16.09 25.10
N LEU A 58 -8.81 16.80 23.97
CA LEU A 58 -7.58 16.89 23.16
C LEU A 58 -6.79 18.19 23.38
N GLY A 59 -7.27 19.08 24.27
CA GLY A 59 -6.64 20.38 24.52
C GLY A 59 -6.68 21.34 23.31
N LEU A 60 -7.58 21.12 22.36
CA LEU A 60 -7.70 21.93 21.14
C LEU A 60 -8.54 23.18 21.37
N LYS A 61 -8.17 24.29 20.72
CA LYS A 61 -9.03 25.48 20.67
C LYS A 61 -10.16 25.26 19.65
N ARG A 62 -11.35 25.79 19.95
CA ARG A 62 -12.58 25.62 19.16
C ARG A 62 -12.37 25.74 17.64
N ARG A 63 -11.83 26.88 17.17
CA ARG A 63 -11.57 27.13 15.75
C ARG A 63 -10.67 26.08 15.09
N ALA A 64 -9.65 25.59 15.82
CA ALA A 64 -8.73 24.58 15.30
C ALA A 64 -9.40 23.20 15.23
N ALA A 65 -10.16 22.82 16.27
CA ALA A 65 -10.92 21.58 16.28
C ALA A 65 -11.98 21.57 15.17
N GLU A 66 -12.73 22.67 14.98
CA GLU A 66 -13.69 22.81 13.88
C GLU A 66 -13.05 22.59 12.51
N ALA A 67 -11.89 23.18 12.27
CA ALA A 67 -11.18 23.04 10.99
C ALA A 67 -10.77 21.58 10.71
N VAL A 68 -10.18 20.89 11.69
CA VAL A 68 -9.74 19.49 11.55
C VAL A 68 -10.93 18.55 11.41
N LEU A 69 -11.96 18.70 12.26
CA LEU A 69 -13.15 17.85 12.25
C LEU A 69 -13.95 18.04 10.95
N ALA A 70 -14.06 19.27 10.43
CA ALA A 70 -14.76 19.54 9.18
C ALA A 70 -14.11 18.81 7.99
N VAL A 71 -12.77 18.74 7.93
CA VAL A 71 -12.07 17.94 6.92
C VAL A 71 -12.36 16.46 7.09
N CYS A 72 -12.27 15.93 8.32
CA CYS A 72 -12.53 14.51 8.57
C CYS A 72 -13.98 14.11 8.22
N VAL A 73 -14.95 14.99 8.48
CA VAL A 73 -16.35 14.80 8.07
C VAL A 73 -16.49 14.85 6.54
N SER A 74 -15.86 15.83 5.89
CA SER A 74 -15.95 15.99 4.43
C SER A 74 -15.30 14.83 3.66
N HIS A 75 -14.27 14.19 4.24
CA HIS A 75 -13.66 12.96 3.72
C HIS A 75 -14.44 11.68 4.07
N GLY A 76 -15.53 11.78 4.83
CA GLY A 76 -16.33 10.63 5.25
C GLY A 76 -15.66 9.74 6.30
N LEU A 77 -14.62 10.23 6.99
CA LEU A 77 -13.99 9.54 8.12
C LEU A 77 -14.79 9.72 9.40
N LEU A 78 -15.45 10.88 9.54
CA LEU A 78 -16.37 11.14 10.63
C LEU A 78 -17.78 11.41 10.08
N ALA A 79 -18.80 11.01 10.84
CA ALA A 79 -20.16 11.47 10.64
C ALA A 79 -20.46 12.61 11.63
N PHE A 80 -21.31 13.55 11.23
CA PHE A 80 -21.80 14.60 12.12
C PHE A 80 -23.33 14.56 12.20
N ASN A 81 -23.86 14.13 13.35
CA ASN A 81 -25.29 13.95 13.59
C ASN A 81 -25.68 14.71 14.85
N THR A 82 -26.68 15.59 14.76
CA THR A 82 -27.29 16.28 15.92
C THR A 82 -26.23 16.86 16.88
N SER A 83 -25.29 17.64 16.33
CA SER A 83 -24.21 18.30 17.08
C SER A 83 -23.11 17.38 17.64
N ARG A 84 -23.06 16.11 17.25
CA ARG A 84 -22.01 15.15 17.67
C ARG A 84 -21.26 14.57 16.48
N TYR A 85 -19.95 14.43 16.64
CA TYR A 85 -19.04 13.73 15.75
C TYR A 85 -18.94 12.27 16.16
N ALA A 86 -19.00 11.36 15.20
CA ALA A 86 -18.84 9.93 15.39
C ALA A 86 -17.90 9.37 14.33
N LEU A 87 -17.23 8.25 14.61
CA LEU A 87 -16.50 7.51 13.58
C LEU A 87 -17.48 6.98 12.53
N THR A 88 -17.05 6.94 11.26
CA THR A 88 -17.70 6.10 10.25
C THR A 88 -17.08 4.72 10.26
N THR A 89 -17.72 3.75 9.59
CA THR A 89 -17.16 2.40 9.42
C THR A 89 -15.76 2.41 8.81
N VAL A 90 -15.47 3.32 7.88
CA VAL A 90 -14.12 3.47 7.31
C VAL A 90 -13.10 3.87 8.39
N ALA A 91 -13.45 4.78 9.28
CA ALA A 91 -12.54 5.15 10.38
C ALA A 91 -12.44 4.05 11.45
N GLU A 92 -13.51 3.31 11.73
CA GLU A 92 -13.47 2.17 12.65
C GLU A 92 -12.55 1.07 12.11
N ASP A 93 -12.69 0.72 10.83
CA ASP A 93 -11.91 -0.34 10.18
C ASP A 93 -10.45 0.06 9.99
N TYR A 94 -10.16 1.32 9.62
CA TYR A 94 -8.82 1.71 9.17
C TYR A 94 -8.09 2.67 10.11
N LEU A 95 -8.74 3.31 11.09
CA LEU A 95 -8.09 4.36 11.91
C LEU A 95 -8.05 4.05 13.41
N LEU A 96 -8.44 2.83 13.81
CA LEU A 96 -8.32 2.36 15.18
C LEU A 96 -7.15 1.37 15.34
N PRO A 97 -6.22 1.59 16.29
CA PRO A 97 -5.05 0.70 16.48
C PRO A 97 -5.38 -0.76 16.79
N THR A 98 -6.59 -1.02 17.29
CA THR A 98 -7.09 -2.37 17.59
C THR A 98 -7.55 -3.12 16.35
N SER A 99 -7.83 -2.41 15.25
CA SER A 99 -8.27 -3.03 14.01
C SER A 99 -7.14 -3.81 13.34
N PRO A 100 -7.40 -5.02 12.79
CA PRO A 100 -6.44 -5.72 11.95
C PRO A 100 -5.99 -4.89 10.74
N THR A 101 -6.90 -4.07 10.17
CA THR A 101 -6.64 -3.26 8.98
C THR A 101 -6.21 -1.83 9.31
N TYR A 102 -5.68 -1.61 10.50
CA TYR A 102 -5.23 -0.29 10.94
C TYR A 102 -4.23 0.33 9.96
N PHE A 103 -4.59 1.50 9.44
CA PHE A 103 -3.84 2.25 8.45
C PHE A 103 -2.87 3.28 9.08
N GLY A 104 -2.98 3.52 10.39
CA GLY A 104 -2.29 4.64 11.05
C GLY A 104 -0.77 4.54 11.05
N SER A 105 -0.17 3.35 10.96
CA SER A 105 1.31 3.23 10.86
C SER A 105 1.85 3.82 9.56
N GLN A 106 1.04 3.89 8.49
CA GLN A 106 1.39 4.65 7.29
C GLN A 106 1.46 6.16 7.55
N PHE A 107 0.53 6.70 8.34
CA PHE A 107 0.56 8.11 8.73
C PHE A 107 1.74 8.42 9.65
N ASP A 108 2.05 7.51 10.58
CA ASP A 108 3.22 7.63 11.46
C ASP A 108 4.52 7.67 10.65
N TRP A 109 4.66 6.80 9.64
CA TRP A 109 5.80 6.83 8.70
C TRP A 109 5.92 8.18 7.99
N ASN A 110 4.83 8.66 7.40
CA ASN A 110 4.83 9.93 6.67
C ASN A 110 5.14 11.13 7.57
N LEU A 111 4.71 11.11 8.84
CA LEU A 111 5.00 12.15 9.82
C LEU A 111 6.44 12.09 10.35
N ALA A 112 7.00 10.89 10.47
CA ALA A 112 8.39 10.69 10.87
C ALA A 112 9.38 11.02 9.76
N HIS A 113 8.96 10.88 8.49
CA HIS A 113 9.82 11.04 7.32
C HIS A 113 9.24 12.00 6.25
N PRO A 114 8.85 13.24 6.62
CA PRO A 114 8.27 14.20 5.69
C PRO A 114 9.24 14.63 4.57
N GLU A 115 10.54 14.42 4.77
CA GLU A 115 11.59 14.73 3.82
C GLU A 115 11.66 13.77 2.62
N ILE A 116 11.05 12.59 2.70
CA ILE A 116 11.16 11.57 1.63
C ILE A 116 10.34 11.98 0.40
N ILE A 117 9.09 12.39 0.59
CA ILE A 117 8.18 12.80 -0.48
C ILE A 117 7.91 14.30 -0.38
N THR A 118 8.69 15.07 -1.14
CA THR A 118 8.54 16.53 -1.26
C THR A 118 8.37 16.91 -2.73
N LEU A 119 7.74 18.06 -2.99
CA LEU A 119 7.57 18.56 -4.37
C LEU A 119 8.91 18.68 -5.12
N ASP A 120 9.95 19.14 -4.43
CA ASP A 120 11.29 19.28 -5.00
C ASP A 120 11.92 17.93 -5.37
N ARG A 121 11.79 16.91 -4.51
CA ARG A 121 12.27 15.55 -4.82
C ARG A 121 11.49 14.91 -5.97
N ILE A 122 10.16 15.06 -5.98
CA ILE A 122 9.32 14.57 -7.09
C ILE A 122 9.71 15.27 -8.40
N GLN A 123 9.87 16.59 -8.38
CA GLN A 123 10.29 17.35 -9.56
C GLN A 123 11.65 16.87 -10.07
N ARG A 124 12.62 16.64 -9.17
CA ARG A 124 13.92 16.09 -9.55
C ARG A 124 13.80 14.69 -10.15
N ALA A 125 13.00 13.80 -9.53
CA ALA A 125 12.79 12.45 -10.03
C ALA A 125 12.21 12.46 -11.46
N VAL A 126 11.24 13.34 -11.73
CA VAL A 126 10.64 13.53 -13.06
C VAL A 126 11.65 14.06 -14.08
N LEU A 127 12.50 15.00 -13.69
CA LEU A 127 13.45 15.62 -14.61
C LEU A 127 14.66 14.73 -14.90
N THR A 128 15.06 13.87 -13.95
CA THR A 128 16.24 13.03 -14.09
C THR A 128 15.92 11.57 -14.41
N ASP A 129 14.65 11.15 -14.27
CA ASP A 129 14.22 9.75 -14.36
C ASP A 129 15.03 8.84 -13.42
N GLN A 130 15.25 9.31 -12.19
CA GLN A 130 16.06 8.62 -11.18
C GLN A 130 15.44 8.78 -9.79
N PRO A 131 15.42 7.74 -8.94
CA PRO A 131 14.86 7.80 -7.59
C PRO A 131 15.47 8.92 -6.75
N GLN A 132 14.61 9.65 -6.02
CA GLN A 132 14.99 10.79 -5.18
C GLN A 132 14.56 10.64 -3.72
N ALA A 133 13.91 9.55 -3.31
CA ALA A 133 13.47 9.31 -1.92
C ALA A 133 14.65 9.38 -0.94
N PHE A 134 15.81 8.86 -1.36
CA PHE A 134 17.04 8.90 -0.59
C PHE A 134 18.19 9.52 -1.40
N PRO A 135 19.14 10.24 -0.75
CA PRO A 135 20.30 10.79 -1.44
C PRO A 135 21.10 9.67 -2.15
N GLY A 136 21.30 9.80 -3.47
CA GLY A 136 21.99 8.78 -4.27
C GLY A 136 21.14 7.53 -4.58
N GLY A 137 19.81 7.59 -4.39
CA GLY A 137 18.88 6.52 -4.74
C GLY A 137 18.80 5.38 -3.72
N LYS A 138 19.55 5.45 -2.61
CA LYS A 138 19.52 4.43 -1.55
C LYS A 138 19.54 5.08 -0.17
N PRO A 139 18.86 4.49 0.83
CA PRO A 139 19.00 4.94 2.21
C PRO A 139 20.47 4.95 2.62
N ILE A 140 20.89 6.00 3.32
CA ILE A 140 22.23 6.11 3.89
C ILE A 140 22.10 5.87 5.39
N PHE A 141 22.62 4.73 5.85
CA PHE A 141 22.65 4.37 7.27
C PHE A 141 24.09 4.44 7.79
N SER A 142 24.27 4.91 9.02
CA SER A 142 25.58 4.95 9.66
C SER A 142 25.87 3.66 10.44
N THR A 143 24.84 2.90 10.81
CA THR A 143 24.94 1.61 11.50
C THR A 143 23.94 0.59 10.97
N LEU A 144 24.21 -0.70 11.22
CA LEU A 144 23.26 -1.78 10.95
C LEU A 144 21.99 -1.66 11.80
N GLU A 145 22.09 -1.15 13.03
CA GLU A 145 20.94 -0.94 13.92
C GLU A 145 19.95 0.08 13.34
N GLU A 146 20.46 1.18 12.75
CA GLU A 146 19.64 2.17 12.07
C GLU A 146 18.94 1.59 10.84
N GLU A 147 19.65 0.79 10.03
CA GLU A 147 19.09 0.08 8.89
C GLU A 147 17.96 -0.86 9.32
N MET A 148 18.22 -1.67 10.36
CA MET A 148 17.23 -2.59 10.92
C MET A 148 16.01 -1.85 11.46
N ALA A 149 16.20 -0.78 12.22
CA ALA A 149 15.10 0.01 12.79
C ALA A 149 14.23 0.63 11.70
N MET A 150 14.83 1.24 10.68
CA MET A 150 14.08 1.84 9.57
C MET A 150 13.34 0.78 8.75
N ALA A 151 13.98 -0.37 8.47
CA ALA A 151 13.34 -1.48 7.77
C ALA A 151 12.11 -2.00 8.53
N LYS A 152 12.20 -2.14 9.86
CA LYS A 152 11.07 -2.56 10.70
C LYS A 152 9.94 -1.53 10.67
N GLN A 153 10.26 -0.25 10.87
CA GLN A 153 9.27 0.83 10.85
C GLN A 153 8.56 0.92 9.50
N PHE A 154 9.31 0.83 8.40
CA PHE A 154 8.74 0.79 7.05
C PHE A 154 7.85 -0.45 6.84
N THR A 155 8.25 -1.61 7.35
CA THR A 155 7.46 -2.84 7.25
C THR A 155 6.11 -2.72 7.97
N HIS A 156 6.07 -2.09 9.16
CA HIS A 156 4.80 -1.79 9.84
C HIS A 156 3.93 -0.80 9.05
N ALA A 157 4.53 0.20 8.41
CA ALA A 157 3.81 1.10 7.52
C ALA A 157 3.23 0.34 6.31
N MET A 158 3.97 -0.56 5.67
CA MET A 158 3.46 -1.36 4.56
C MET A 158 2.41 -2.39 5.01
N HIS A 159 2.47 -2.89 6.24
CA HIS A 159 1.39 -3.71 6.80
C HIS A 159 0.03 -2.99 6.78
N SER A 160 0.03 -1.68 7.08
CA SER A 160 -1.17 -0.83 7.11
C SER A 160 -1.92 -0.81 5.78
N SER A 161 -1.20 -0.69 4.66
CA SER A 161 -1.79 -0.69 3.32
C SER A 161 -2.08 -2.11 2.78
N SER A 162 -1.36 -3.12 3.27
CA SER A 162 -1.46 -4.50 2.78
C SER A 162 -2.57 -5.31 3.45
N MET A 163 -2.87 -5.07 4.74
CA MET A 163 -3.79 -5.96 5.48
C MET A 163 -5.23 -5.88 4.96
N GLY A 164 -5.72 -4.69 4.58
CA GLY A 164 -7.04 -4.53 3.97
C GLY A 164 -7.26 -5.41 2.73
N PRO A 165 -6.44 -5.28 1.67
CA PRO A 165 -6.58 -6.12 0.48
C PRO A 165 -6.14 -7.59 0.71
N ALA A 166 -5.30 -7.87 1.72
CA ALA A 166 -4.91 -9.23 2.12
C ALA A 166 -6.09 -10.07 2.63
N THR A 167 -7.15 -9.48 3.19
CA THR A 167 -8.34 -10.23 3.60
C THR A 167 -9.22 -10.65 2.42
N ALA A 168 -9.08 -10.02 1.25
CA ALA A 168 -10.03 -10.16 0.15
C ALA A 168 -9.52 -11.01 -1.02
N TRP A 169 -8.23 -10.93 -1.37
CA TRP A 169 -7.71 -11.69 -2.51
C TRP A 169 -7.84 -13.23 -2.35
N PRO A 170 -7.71 -13.83 -1.15
CA PRO A 170 -7.80 -15.29 -1.01
C PRO A 170 -9.16 -15.87 -1.38
N GLU A 171 -10.22 -15.04 -1.41
CA GLU A 171 -11.56 -15.42 -1.86
C GLU A 171 -11.73 -15.39 -3.39
N LYS A 172 -10.80 -14.75 -4.12
CA LYS A 172 -10.90 -14.53 -5.58
C LYS A 172 -10.29 -15.66 -6.40
N ILE A 173 -9.54 -16.55 -5.76
CA ILE A 173 -8.86 -17.68 -6.37
C ILE A 173 -9.13 -18.93 -5.53
N ASP A 174 -9.47 -20.03 -6.18
CA ASP A 174 -9.56 -21.33 -5.53
C ASP A 174 -8.17 -21.89 -5.23
N LEU A 175 -7.86 -22.03 -3.94
CA LEU A 175 -6.61 -22.57 -3.40
C LEU A 175 -6.79 -23.95 -2.75
N SER A 176 -7.95 -24.60 -2.93
CA SER A 176 -8.24 -25.91 -2.33
C SER A 176 -7.23 -27.01 -2.69
N GLY A 177 -6.65 -26.94 -3.89
CA GLY A 177 -5.62 -27.88 -4.37
C GLY A 177 -4.17 -27.51 -4.05
N HIS A 178 -3.94 -26.45 -3.27
CA HIS A 178 -2.61 -25.99 -2.87
C HIS A 178 -2.42 -26.18 -1.36
N HIS A 179 -1.18 -26.32 -0.90
CA HIS A 179 -0.86 -26.63 0.49
C HIS A 179 0.23 -25.75 1.09
N VAL A 180 1.15 -25.23 0.28
CA VAL A 180 2.32 -24.48 0.77
C VAL A 180 2.47 -23.18 -0.04
N LEU A 181 2.16 -22.08 0.63
CA LEU A 181 2.35 -20.72 0.15
C LEU A 181 3.77 -20.22 0.46
N LEU A 182 4.47 -19.72 -0.55
CA LEU A 182 5.66 -18.89 -0.40
C LEU A 182 5.29 -17.44 -0.75
N ASP A 183 5.32 -16.57 0.25
CA ASP A 183 5.09 -15.13 0.12
C ASP A 183 6.45 -14.44 -0.10
N VAL A 184 6.80 -14.19 -1.36
CA VAL A 184 8.13 -13.72 -1.78
C VAL A 184 8.19 -12.19 -1.69
N GLY A 185 9.12 -11.67 -0.90
CA GLY A 185 9.11 -10.26 -0.51
C GLY A 185 7.90 -9.94 0.37
N GLY A 186 7.43 -10.91 1.17
CA GLY A 186 6.13 -10.82 1.83
C GLY A 186 6.04 -9.79 2.96
N GLY A 187 7.12 -9.07 3.28
CA GLY A 187 7.09 -7.98 4.24
C GLY A 187 6.66 -8.47 5.63
N SER A 188 5.59 -7.88 6.15
CA SER A 188 4.96 -8.29 7.42
C SER A 188 4.23 -9.65 7.37
N GLY A 189 4.13 -10.28 6.19
CA GLY A 189 3.35 -11.48 5.95
C GLY A 189 1.84 -11.26 5.90
N ALA A 190 1.37 -10.01 5.72
CA ALA A 190 -0.07 -9.68 5.72
C ALA A 190 -0.88 -10.55 4.74
N HIS A 191 -0.36 -10.76 3.53
CA HIS A 191 -1.03 -11.59 2.51
C HIS A 191 -1.01 -13.07 2.86
N ALA A 192 0.12 -13.60 3.35
CA ALA A 192 0.18 -14.95 3.89
C ALA A 192 -0.79 -15.17 5.06
N ILE A 193 -0.90 -14.22 5.98
CA ILE A 193 -1.86 -14.25 7.10
C ILE A 193 -3.28 -14.34 6.55
N GLY A 194 -3.66 -13.45 5.62
CA GLY A 194 -4.99 -13.47 5.01
C GLY A 194 -5.32 -14.80 4.33
N ALA A 195 -4.37 -15.36 3.57
CA ALA A 195 -4.55 -16.65 2.92
C ALA A 195 -4.73 -17.80 3.92
N LEU A 196 -3.90 -17.85 4.96
CA LEU A 196 -3.95 -18.92 5.98
C LEU A 196 -5.22 -18.83 6.85
N TRP A 197 -5.76 -17.63 7.07
CA TRP A 197 -7.07 -17.43 7.71
C TRP A 197 -8.20 -17.96 6.84
N GLN A 198 -8.20 -17.65 5.55
CA GLN A 198 -9.26 -18.09 4.62
C GLN A 198 -9.19 -19.59 4.32
N TRP A 199 -7.99 -20.16 4.25
CA TRP A 199 -7.76 -21.55 3.86
C TRP A 199 -7.01 -22.30 4.98
N PRO A 200 -7.73 -22.93 5.92
CA PRO A 200 -7.13 -23.53 7.13
C PRO A 200 -6.12 -24.65 6.88
N HIS A 201 -6.15 -25.28 5.70
CA HIS A 201 -5.21 -26.32 5.31
C HIS A 201 -3.88 -25.78 4.77
N LEU A 202 -3.81 -24.50 4.38
CA LEU A 202 -2.58 -23.90 3.88
C LEU A 202 -1.53 -23.72 4.98
N ARG A 203 -0.28 -23.96 4.65
CA ARG A 203 0.89 -23.49 5.40
C ARG A 203 1.58 -22.42 4.58
N GLY A 204 2.30 -21.53 5.24
CA GLY A 204 2.93 -20.38 4.61
C GLY A 204 4.37 -20.18 5.08
N SER A 205 5.20 -19.61 4.22
CA SER A 205 6.49 -19.04 4.59
C SER A 205 6.63 -17.67 3.95
N VAL A 206 7.01 -16.67 4.74
CA VAL A 206 7.42 -15.35 4.23
C VAL A 206 8.90 -15.42 3.88
N LEU A 207 9.25 -15.15 2.63
CA LEU A 207 10.64 -15.01 2.20
C LEU A 207 10.98 -13.53 2.10
N ASP A 208 11.88 -13.05 2.94
CA ASP A 208 12.32 -11.65 2.94
C ASP A 208 13.72 -11.50 3.57
N ARG A 209 14.21 -10.28 3.71
CA ARG A 209 15.43 -9.96 4.44
C ARG A 209 15.24 -10.20 5.95
N LEU A 210 16.31 -10.55 6.64
CA LEU A 210 16.27 -10.90 8.07
C LEU A 210 15.51 -9.89 8.96
N PRO A 211 15.73 -8.57 8.88
CA PRO A 211 15.03 -7.60 9.73
C PRO A 211 13.52 -7.55 9.46
N VAL A 212 13.11 -7.88 8.24
CA VAL A 212 11.71 -7.91 7.80
C VAL A 212 11.04 -9.21 8.26
N CYS A 213 11.75 -10.34 8.18
CA CYS A 213 11.31 -11.62 8.73
C CYS A 213 11.03 -11.55 10.24
N GLU A 214 11.78 -10.75 11.01
CA GLU A 214 11.49 -10.52 12.43
C GLU A 214 10.10 -9.89 12.63
N VAL A 215 9.74 -8.89 11.83
CA VAL A 215 8.40 -8.27 11.85
C VAL A 215 7.32 -9.24 11.42
N ALA A 216 7.57 -10.04 10.38
CA ALA A 216 6.63 -11.10 9.96
C ALA A 216 6.34 -12.09 11.09
N GLN A 217 7.37 -12.47 11.87
CA GLN A 217 7.22 -13.35 13.02
C GLN A 217 6.41 -12.71 14.16
N GLU A 218 6.56 -11.40 14.38
CA GLU A 218 5.74 -10.64 15.34
C GLU A 218 4.26 -10.69 14.95
N TYR A 219 3.93 -10.44 13.68
CA TYR A 219 2.55 -10.52 13.20
C TYR A 219 1.99 -11.95 13.18
N ALA A 220 2.80 -12.94 12.80
CA ALA A 220 2.41 -14.35 12.91
C ALA A 220 2.05 -14.72 14.35
N THR A 221 2.80 -14.20 15.32
CA THR A 221 2.51 -14.37 16.76
C THR A 221 1.23 -13.63 17.17
N LYS A 222 1.09 -12.36 16.77
CA LYS A 222 -0.10 -11.54 17.04
C LYS A 222 -1.39 -12.22 16.58
N TYR A 223 -1.37 -12.82 15.38
CA TYR A 223 -2.51 -13.51 14.78
C TYR A 223 -2.58 -15.00 15.09
N ARG A 224 -1.69 -15.52 15.96
CA ARG A 224 -1.66 -16.93 16.42
C ARG A 224 -1.54 -17.95 15.28
N LEU A 225 -0.66 -17.69 14.32
CA LEU A 225 -0.40 -18.54 13.15
C LEU A 225 1.01 -19.15 13.15
N THR A 226 1.76 -19.07 14.25
CA THR A 226 3.17 -19.51 14.30
C THR A 226 3.38 -21.00 14.04
N ASP A 227 2.34 -21.83 14.15
CA ASP A 227 2.35 -23.25 13.81
C ASP A 227 2.25 -23.51 12.29
N ARG A 228 1.77 -22.52 11.52
CA ARG A 228 1.48 -22.63 10.08
C ARG A 228 2.19 -21.59 9.22
N LEU A 229 2.61 -20.47 9.78
CA LEU A 229 3.32 -19.39 9.11
C LEU A 229 4.75 -19.28 9.67
N GLY A 230 5.71 -19.63 8.84
CA GLY A 230 7.14 -19.44 9.12
C GLY A 230 7.74 -18.28 8.35
N THR A 231 9.04 -18.07 8.53
CA THR A 231 9.83 -17.10 7.77
C THR A 231 11.09 -17.77 7.21
N HIS A 232 11.57 -17.25 6.08
CA HIS A 232 12.76 -17.72 5.38
C HIS A 232 13.59 -16.50 4.99
N ALA A 233 14.60 -16.18 5.79
CA ALA A 233 15.48 -15.06 5.51
C ALA A 233 16.38 -15.36 4.30
N ALA A 234 16.16 -14.69 3.17
CA ALA A 234 16.91 -14.92 1.93
C ALA A 234 16.85 -13.72 0.97
N ASP A 235 17.87 -13.58 0.13
CA ASP A 235 17.87 -12.70 -1.04
C ASP A 235 17.05 -13.34 -2.18
N MET A 236 15.85 -12.80 -2.43
CA MET A 236 14.93 -13.31 -3.45
C MET A 236 15.51 -13.34 -4.88
N TRP A 237 16.60 -12.62 -5.15
CA TRP A 237 17.26 -12.60 -6.46
C TRP A 237 18.23 -13.77 -6.61
N LYS A 238 19.03 -14.03 -5.58
CA LYS A 238 20.20 -14.93 -5.68
C LYS A 238 19.92 -16.32 -5.13
N GLU A 239 19.13 -16.42 -4.07
CA GLU A 239 18.97 -17.66 -3.32
C GLU A 239 17.81 -18.50 -3.87
N PRO A 240 17.89 -19.84 -3.80
CA PRO A 240 16.81 -20.70 -4.26
C PRO A 240 15.55 -20.52 -3.39
N TYR A 241 14.37 -20.65 -4.01
CA TYR A 241 13.13 -20.63 -3.25
C TYR A 241 12.92 -21.96 -2.51
N PRO A 242 12.44 -21.94 -1.25
CA PRO A 242 12.03 -23.16 -0.57
C PRO A 242 10.86 -23.80 -1.30
N ALA A 243 10.69 -25.12 -1.13
CA ALA A 243 9.63 -25.85 -1.82
C ALA A 243 8.23 -25.34 -1.42
N ALA A 244 7.46 -24.97 -2.44
CA ALA A 244 6.09 -24.47 -2.33
C ALA A 244 5.32 -24.82 -3.61
N ASP A 245 3.99 -24.90 -3.51
CA ASP A 245 3.10 -25.09 -4.67
C ASP A 245 2.37 -23.80 -5.07
N LEU A 246 2.46 -22.77 -4.24
CA LEU A 246 1.89 -21.45 -4.48
C LEU A 246 2.93 -20.36 -4.19
N HIS A 247 3.28 -19.56 -5.19
CA HIS A 247 4.11 -18.36 -5.00
C HIS A 247 3.24 -17.12 -5.07
N PHE A 248 3.42 -16.22 -4.12
CA PHE A 248 2.70 -14.96 -4.04
C PHE A 248 3.68 -13.79 -3.99
N TYR A 249 3.34 -12.73 -4.70
CA TYR A 249 4.07 -11.47 -4.77
C TYR A 249 3.06 -10.33 -4.57
N GLY A 250 3.00 -9.76 -3.37
CA GLY A 250 2.15 -8.59 -3.09
C GLY A 250 3.00 -7.34 -3.05
N MET A 251 2.73 -6.34 -3.89
CA MET A 251 3.49 -5.08 -3.92
C MET A 251 4.99 -5.30 -4.13
N ILE A 252 5.36 -6.13 -5.11
CA ILE A 252 6.76 -6.45 -5.41
C ILE A 252 7.09 -6.18 -6.87
N PHE A 253 6.19 -6.46 -7.81
CA PHE A 253 6.53 -6.29 -9.22
C PHE A 253 6.73 -4.81 -9.55
N HIS A 254 5.96 -3.92 -8.94
CA HIS A 254 6.13 -2.48 -9.20
C HIS A 254 7.44 -1.88 -8.68
N ASP A 255 8.16 -2.57 -7.80
CA ASP A 255 9.43 -2.08 -7.25
C ASP A 255 10.54 -2.09 -8.31
N TRP A 256 10.37 -2.87 -9.37
CA TRP A 256 11.43 -3.22 -10.29
C TRP A 256 11.07 -2.95 -11.75
N PRO A 257 12.07 -2.68 -12.60
CA PRO A 257 11.87 -2.63 -14.04
C PRO A 257 11.38 -3.96 -14.62
N ALA A 258 10.85 -3.91 -15.85
CA ALA A 258 10.21 -5.04 -16.49
C ALA A 258 11.15 -6.26 -16.67
N GLU A 259 12.46 -6.06 -16.83
CA GLU A 259 13.43 -7.16 -16.96
C GLU A 259 13.50 -7.98 -15.66
N GLN A 260 13.58 -7.31 -14.51
CA GLN A 260 13.56 -7.95 -13.20
C GLN A 260 12.22 -8.64 -12.92
N CYS A 261 11.09 -8.05 -13.33
CA CYS A 261 9.78 -8.70 -13.23
C CYS A 261 9.73 -10.02 -14.02
N ARG A 262 10.25 -10.04 -15.25
CA ARG A 262 10.38 -11.27 -16.06
C ARG A 262 11.29 -12.29 -15.40
N PHE A 263 12.39 -11.84 -14.80
CA PHE A 263 13.29 -12.71 -14.05
C PHE A 263 12.55 -13.39 -12.88
N LEU A 264 11.81 -12.64 -12.06
CA LEU A 264 11.05 -13.20 -10.94
C LEU A 264 9.97 -14.19 -11.41
N ALA A 265 9.26 -13.85 -12.49
CA ALA A 265 8.28 -14.76 -13.10
C ALA A 265 8.94 -16.07 -13.56
N ARG A 266 10.09 -16.00 -14.26
CA ARG A 266 10.84 -17.19 -14.69
C ARG A 266 11.34 -18.01 -13.50
N LYS A 267 11.93 -17.37 -12.50
CA LYS A 267 12.42 -18.04 -11.29
C LYS A 267 11.31 -18.78 -10.56
N SER A 268 10.13 -18.17 -10.45
CA SER A 268 8.94 -18.84 -9.93
C SER A 268 8.52 -20.03 -10.79
N PHE A 269 8.48 -19.88 -12.11
CA PHE A 269 8.15 -20.96 -13.02
C PHE A 269 9.09 -22.16 -12.87
N GLU A 270 10.40 -21.92 -12.80
CA GLU A 270 11.41 -22.97 -12.64
C GLU A 270 11.28 -23.69 -11.29
N SER A 271 10.92 -22.97 -10.23
CA SER A 271 10.86 -23.50 -8.86
C SER A 271 9.55 -24.22 -8.52
N LEU A 272 8.42 -23.79 -9.10
CA LEU A 272 7.11 -24.38 -8.84
C LEU A 272 7.00 -25.81 -9.40
N PRO A 273 6.25 -26.72 -8.76
CA PRO A 273 5.90 -28.01 -9.34
C PRO A 273 4.88 -27.86 -10.47
N THR A 274 4.71 -28.90 -11.30
CA THR A 274 3.57 -28.99 -12.23
C THR A 274 2.25 -28.81 -11.49
N GLY A 275 1.38 -27.98 -12.04
CA GLY A 275 0.13 -27.59 -11.43
C GLY A 275 0.23 -26.44 -10.41
N GLY A 276 1.45 -26.05 -10.00
CA GLY A 276 1.70 -24.94 -9.09
C GLY A 276 1.33 -23.59 -9.68
N ARG A 277 1.15 -22.59 -8.83
CA ARG A 277 0.57 -21.29 -9.21
C ARG A 277 1.43 -20.12 -8.75
N ILE A 278 1.54 -19.11 -9.61
CA ILE A 278 2.04 -17.77 -9.25
C ILE A 278 0.87 -16.81 -9.14
N ILE A 279 0.90 -15.92 -8.15
CA ILE A 279 -0.06 -14.83 -7.96
C ILE A 279 0.73 -13.54 -7.70
N VAL A 280 0.43 -12.51 -8.48
CA VAL A 280 0.90 -11.14 -8.24
C VAL A 280 -0.30 -10.29 -7.84
N HIS A 281 -0.20 -9.52 -6.76
CA HIS A 281 -1.28 -8.69 -6.23
C HIS A 281 -0.82 -7.23 -6.13
N GLU A 282 -1.39 -6.39 -6.98
CA GLU A 282 -0.87 -5.05 -7.28
C GLU A 282 -2.00 -4.03 -7.54
N MET A 283 -1.64 -2.75 -7.51
CA MET A 283 -2.45 -1.64 -7.97
C MET A 283 -2.30 -1.46 -9.49
N LEU A 284 -3.13 -2.13 -10.28
CA LEU A 284 -2.90 -2.21 -11.73
C LEU A 284 -3.40 -0.98 -12.50
N PHE A 285 -2.60 -0.54 -13.46
CA PHE A 285 -3.09 0.37 -14.50
C PHE A 285 -4.17 -0.31 -15.33
N ASN A 286 -5.09 0.50 -15.86
CA ASN A 286 -5.90 0.11 -17.00
C ASN A 286 -5.01 -0.17 -18.22
N HIS A 287 -5.58 -0.81 -19.24
CA HIS A 287 -4.85 -1.23 -20.44
C HIS A 287 -4.04 -0.08 -21.09
N ASP A 288 -4.60 1.13 -21.11
CA ASP A 288 -3.99 2.29 -21.77
C ASP A 288 -3.06 3.10 -20.86
N ARG A 289 -2.81 2.64 -19.62
CA ARG A 289 -1.98 3.32 -18.62
C ARG A 289 -2.41 4.76 -18.30
N THR A 290 -3.71 5.01 -18.33
CA THR A 290 -4.32 6.34 -18.07
C THR A 290 -5.00 6.44 -16.70
N GLY A 291 -5.05 5.35 -15.94
CA GLY A 291 -5.63 5.36 -14.59
C GLY A 291 -5.89 3.96 -14.05
N PRO A 292 -6.66 3.83 -12.95
CA PRO A 292 -7.37 4.89 -12.24
C PRO A 292 -6.43 5.91 -11.56
N PHE A 293 -6.96 7.09 -11.19
CA PHE A 293 -6.17 8.19 -10.63
C PHE A 293 -5.28 7.76 -9.45
N GLY A 294 -5.80 6.96 -8.51
CA GLY A 294 -5.03 6.48 -7.37
C GLY A 294 -3.79 5.67 -7.78
N VAL A 295 -3.89 4.85 -8.83
CA VAL A 295 -2.77 4.08 -9.39
C VAL A 295 -1.78 5.00 -10.09
N ALA A 296 -2.28 5.96 -10.90
CA ALA A 296 -1.42 6.94 -11.57
C ALA A 296 -0.65 7.83 -10.57
N ALA A 297 -1.32 8.27 -9.50
CA ALA A 297 -0.70 9.05 -8.43
C ALA A 297 0.32 8.20 -7.65
N PHE A 298 0.03 6.93 -7.39
CA PHE A 298 0.98 6.03 -6.75
C PHE A 298 2.21 5.76 -7.65
N ASN A 299 2.03 5.71 -8.97
CA ASN A 299 3.16 5.60 -9.90
C ASN A 299 4.14 6.78 -9.81
N MET A 300 3.65 8.00 -9.53
CA MET A 300 4.53 9.16 -9.25
C MET A 300 5.35 8.97 -7.96
N VAL A 301 4.80 8.27 -6.98
CA VAL A 301 5.52 7.90 -5.76
C VAL A 301 6.59 6.85 -6.08
N MET A 302 6.28 5.86 -6.92
CA MET A 302 7.26 4.84 -7.37
C MET A 302 8.46 5.47 -8.07
N LEU A 303 8.22 6.38 -9.02
CA LEU A 303 9.28 7.15 -9.69
C LEU A 303 10.21 7.88 -8.70
N THR A 304 9.69 8.27 -7.53
CA THR A 304 10.48 8.92 -6.50
C THR A 304 11.24 7.92 -5.63
N TYR A 305 10.69 6.74 -5.38
CA TYR A 305 11.23 5.76 -4.43
C TYR A 305 12.19 4.75 -5.05
N LEU A 306 11.88 4.22 -6.23
CA LEU A 306 12.48 3.02 -6.81
C LEU A 306 12.59 3.14 -8.34
N ASP A 307 13.33 2.21 -8.95
CA ASP A 307 13.53 2.15 -10.41
C ASP A 307 12.34 1.51 -11.16
N GLY A 308 11.35 0.99 -10.43
CA GLY A 308 10.15 0.37 -10.99
C GLY A 308 9.00 1.33 -11.27
N GLU A 309 7.87 0.75 -11.65
CA GLU A 309 6.65 1.47 -12.01
C GLU A 309 5.41 0.59 -11.78
N GLN A 310 4.24 1.21 -11.70
CA GLN A 310 2.98 0.48 -11.78
C GLN A 310 2.80 -0.12 -13.19
N TYR A 311 2.36 -1.37 -13.23
CA TYR A 311 2.09 -2.13 -14.46
C TYR A 311 0.58 -2.33 -14.67
N SER A 312 0.18 -2.51 -15.92
CA SER A 312 -1.14 -3.04 -16.23
C SER A 312 -1.16 -4.56 -16.06
N GLY A 313 -2.36 -5.13 -15.87
CA GLY A 313 -2.51 -6.58 -15.82
C GLY A 313 -2.07 -7.29 -17.10
N ARG A 314 -2.16 -6.61 -18.26
CA ARG A 314 -1.69 -7.15 -19.54
C ARG A 314 -0.17 -7.31 -19.57
N GLU A 315 0.57 -6.36 -19.00
CA GLU A 315 2.04 -6.42 -18.95
C GLU A 315 2.51 -7.56 -18.06
N ILE A 316 1.95 -7.68 -16.84
CA ILE A 316 2.28 -8.77 -15.92
C ILE A 316 1.88 -10.13 -16.51
N ALA A 317 0.70 -10.24 -17.14
CA ALA A 317 0.29 -11.44 -17.85
C ALA A 317 1.25 -11.80 -19.00
N GLY A 318 1.83 -10.81 -19.66
CA GLY A 318 2.89 -10.99 -20.66
C GLY A 318 4.14 -11.62 -20.05
N PHE A 319 4.60 -11.11 -18.90
CA PHE A 319 5.76 -11.70 -18.18
C PHE A 319 5.51 -13.16 -17.80
N PHE A 320 4.29 -13.48 -17.37
CA PHE A 320 3.90 -14.85 -17.03
C PHE A 320 3.88 -15.77 -18.25
N SER A 321 3.30 -15.30 -19.35
CA SER A 321 3.24 -16.05 -20.62
C SER A 321 4.65 -16.37 -21.14
N GLU A 322 5.56 -15.38 -21.09
CA GLU A 322 6.96 -15.54 -21.49
C GLU A 322 7.73 -16.55 -20.62
N ALA A 323 7.39 -16.64 -19.32
CA ALA A 323 7.97 -17.63 -18.42
C ALA A 323 7.41 -19.05 -18.65
N GLY A 324 6.28 -19.18 -19.33
CA GLY A 324 5.63 -20.46 -19.64
C GLY A 324 4.38 -20.77 -18.81
N PHE A 325 3.90 -19.83 -17.99
CA PHE A 325 2.63 -20.00 -17.29
C PHE A 325 1.45 -20.00 -18.27
N THR A 326 0.41 -20.74 -17.91
CA THR A 326 -0.85 -20.90 -18.65
C THR A 326 -2.02 -20.53 -17.74
N ASP A 327 -3.26 -20.57 -18.26
CA ASP A 327 -4.48 -20.22 -17.51
C ASP A 327 -4.38 -18.85 -16.80
N ILE A 328 -3.81 -17.86 -17.49
CA ILE A 328 -3.50 -16.56 -16.89
C ILE A 328 -4.77 -15.73 -16.76
N GLU A 329 -5.05 -15.28 -15.54
CA GLU A 329 -6.22 -14.48 -15.21
C GLU A 329 -5.82 -13.15 -14.55
N VAL A 330 -6.55 -12.09 -14.89
CA VAL A 330 -6.45 -10.78 -14.26
C VAL A 330 -7.79 -10.46 -13.64
N LYS A 331 -7.85 -10.25 -12.32
CA LYS A 331 -9.12 -9.99 -11.61
C LYS A 331 -8.97 -8.83 -10.61
N PRO A 332 -9.91 -7.88 -10.58
CA PRO A 332 -10.00 -6.94 -9.46
C PRO A 332 -10.34 -7.69 -8.17
N THR A 333 -9.80 -7.24 -7.04
CA THR A 333 -10.03 -7.87 -5.72
C THR A 333 -10.78 -6.95 -4.78
N PHE A 334 -10.12 -5.91 -4.27
CA PHE A 334 -10.65 -5.00 -3.27
C PHE A 334 -10.05 -3.60 -3.45
N GLY A 335 -10.85 -2.54 -3.41
CA GLY A 335 -10.37 -1.18 -3.63
C GLY A 335 -9.64 -1.01 -4.98
N TYR A 336 -8.41 -0.49 -4.94
CA TYR A 336 -7.55 -0.32 -6.14
C TYR A 336 -6.81 -1.59 -6.57
N TRP A 337 -6.98 -2.69 -5.84
CA TRP A 337 -6.13 -3.85 -5.95
C TRP A 337 -6.68 -4.89 -6.92
N SER A 338 -5.76 -5.56 -7.61
CA SER A 338 -6.06 -6.62 -8.55
C SER A 338 -5.01 -7.72 -8.48
N ILE A 339 -5.42 -8.94 -8.77
CA ILE A 339 -4.54 -10.09 -8.90
C ILE A 339 -4.26 -10.39 -10.38
N VAL A 340 -3.04 -10.84 -10.66
CA VAL A 340 -2.68 -11.55 -11.88
C VAL A 340 -2.17 -12.92 -11.46
N ALA A 341 -2.81 -13.99 -11.91
CA ALA A 341 -2.44 -15.35 -11.53
C ALA A 341 -2.17 -16.21 -12.77
N GLY A 342 -1.22 -17.14 -12.67
CA GLY A 342 -0.87 -18.07 -13.74
C GLY A 342 -0.50 -19.45 -13.20
N ARG A 343 -0.74 -20.50 -13.99
CA ARG A 343 -0.52 -21.90 -13.62
C ARG A 343 0.61 -22.52 -14.41
N LYS A 344 1.50 -23.26 -13.73
CA LYS A 344 2.51 -24.09 -14.39
C LYS A 344 1.84 -25.36 -14.95
N PRO A 345 1.93 -25.62 -16.26
CA PRO A 345 1.24 -26.77 -16.88
C PRO A 345 1.78 -28.13 -16.42
#